data_AF-A0A928LWU7-F1
#
_entry.id   AF-A0A928LWU7-F1
#
_cell.length_a   1.000
_cell.length_b   1.000
_cell.length_c   1.000
_cell.angle_alpha   90.00
_cell.angle_beta   90.00
_cell.angle_gamma   90.00
#
_symmetry.space_group_name_H-M   'P 1'
#
loop_
_entity.id
_entity.type
_entity.pdbx_description
1 polymer ?
#
loop_
_entity_poly.entity_id
_entity_poly.type
_entity_poly.pdbx_seq_one_letter_code
_entity_poly.pdbx_strand_id
1 'polypeptide(L)'
;MADENIYTFENETYRKTYWHTCSHVLAQAMKRLHPEVKLAIGPSIDNGFYYDFDTAEPFSETQLAELEAEMRKICKEKLKLERFELPREEAIRFMEEKGEPYKVELIQDLPEDAVISFYRQGDFTDLCAGPHLDSTGRIKGNGIKLTACNAAYWRGDSNRQTLQRIYGVAFPKKDELDEYLARIEEAKKRDHRKLGKELGLFMLRDEGPGFPFFLPKGMVLRNTLIDYWRQVHKRYGYVECSTPMMMNRQLWERSG
;
A
#
# COMPACT_ATOMS: atom_id res chain seq x y z
N MET A 1 25.75 23.59 -9.81
CA MET A 1 24.51 23.92 -9.06
C MET A 1 23.40 22.91 -9.36
N ALA A 2 23.70 21.60 -9.36
CA ALA A 2 22.70 20.54 -9.58
C ALA A 2 22.61 19.54 -8.41
N ASP A 3 23.48 19.67 -7.40
CA ASP A 3 23.60 18.73 -6.26
C ASP A 3 22.79 19.12 -5.02
N GLU A 4 22.24 20.34 -4.95
CA GLU A 4 21.69 20.85 -3.67
C GLU A 4 20.40 20.17 -3.21
N ASN A 5 19.77 19.32 -4.04
CA ASN A 5 18.44 18.79 -3.76
C ASN A 5 18.30 17.26 -3.91
N ILE A 6 19.38 16.49 -4.04
CA ILE A 6 19.27 15.02 -4.22
C ILE A 6 18.93 14.27 -2.93
N TYR A 7 19.23 14.83 -1.76
CA TYR A 7 18.99 14.22 -0.44
C TYR A 7 17.88 14.91 0.36
N THR A 8 16.97 15.58 -0.34
CA THR A 8 15.83 16.29 0.24
C THR A 8 14.53 15.53 -0.01
N PHE A 9 13.53 15.73 0.83
CA PHE A 9 12.29 14.95 0.76
C PHE A 9 11.40 15.35 -0.43
N GLU A 10 11.68 16.52 -1.00
CA GLU A 10 11.11 17.04 -2.23
C GLU A 10 11.57 16.23 -3.45
N ASN A 11 12.75 15.60 -3.38
CA ASN A 11 13.23 14.69 -4.39
C ASN A 11 12.49 13.34 -4.30
N GLU A 12 11.86 12.93 -5.39
CA GLU A 12 11.05 11.71 -5.43
C GLU A 12 11.85 10.44 -5.10
N THR A 13 13.06 10.30 -5.63
CA THR A 13 13.92 9.14 -5.41
C THR A 13 14.34 9.06 -3.93
N TYR A 14 14.76 10.18 -3.34
CA TYR A 14 15.09 10.23 -1.92
C TYR A 14 13.87 9.95 -1.04
N ARG A 15 12.71 10.51 -1.37
CA ARG A 15 11.45 10.26 -0.65
C ARG A 15 11.03 8.79 -0.69
N LYS A 16 11.12 8.14 -1.85
CA LYS A 16 10.89 6.68 -1.98
C LYS A 16 11.91 5.89 -1.15
N THR A 17 13.18 6.30 -1.13
CA THR A 17 14.24 5.70 -0.30
C THR A 17 13.96 5.87 1.20
N TYR A 18 13.46 7.04 1.61
CA TYR A 18 13.06 7.34 2.97
C TYR A 18 11.92 6.43 3.42
N TRP A 19 10.85 6.35 2.63
CA TRP A 19 9.71 5.46 2.92
C TRP A 19 10.08 3.98 2.89
N HIS A 20 10.99 3.57 2.00
CA HIS A 20 11.49 2.21 1.97
C HIS A 20 12.28 1.85 3.24
N THR A 21 13.02 2.81 3.80
CA THR A 21 13.66 2.62 5.11
C THR A 21 12.61 2.55 6.23
N CYS A 22 11.53 3.34 6.14
CA CYS A 22 10.43 3.24 7.09
C CYS A 22 9.72 1.88 7.05
N SER A 23 9.59 1.24 5.87
CA SER A 23 9.01 -0.10 5.77
C SER A 23 9.90 -1.14 6.48
N HIS A 24 11.22 -1.05 6.37
CA HIS A 24 12.14 -1.91 7.13
C HIS A 24 12.07 -1.66 8.64
N VAL A 25 11.92 -0.41 9.07
CA VAL A 25 11.69 -0.07 10.49
C VAL A 25 10.37 -0.68 10.99
N LEU A 26 9.32 -0.70 10.16
CA LEU A 26 8.06 -1.37 10.49
C LEU A 26 8.25 -2.89 10.60
N ALA A 27 8.97 -3.53 9.67
CA ALA A 27 9.25 -4.95 9.74
C ALA A 27 10.11 -5.33 10.96
N GLN A 28 11.11 -4.52 11.31
CA GLN A 28 11.87 -4.71 12.54
C GLN A 28 10.99 -4.57 13.79
N ALA A 29 10.14 -3.55 13.85
CA ALA A 29 9.19 -3.37 14.95
C ALA A 29 8.26 -4.58 15.08
N MET A 30 7.78 -5.10 13.94
CA MET A 30 6.98 -6.32 13.91
C MET A 30 7.76 -7.51 14.49
N LYS A 31 8.99 -7.77 14.05
CA LYS A 31 9.77 -8.91 14.55
C LYS A 31 10.16 -8.80 16.03
N ARG A 32 10.28 -7.57 16.56
CA ARG A 32 10.53 -7.36 18.00
C ARG A 32 9.30 -7.63 18.87
N LEU A 33 8.11 -7.26 18.40
CA LEU A 33 6.86 -7.45 19.15
C LEU A 33 6.20 -8.81 18.89
N HIS A 34 6.33 -9.33 17.67
CA HIS A 34 5.67 -10.51 17.13
C HIS A 34 6.68 -11.36 16.32
N PRO A 35 7.67 -11.98 16.98
CA PRO A 35 8.74 -12.74 16.30
C PRO A 35 8.23 -13.92 15.44
N GLU A 36 7.04 -14.42 15.73
CA GLU A 36 6.35 -15.49 15.00
C GLU A 36 5.85 -15.07 13.61
N VAL A 37 5.55 -13.78 13.41
CA VAL A 37 4.99 -13.24 12.16
C VAL A 37 6.01 -13.35 11.03
N LYS A 38 5.55 -13.79 9.86
CA LYS A 38 6.39 -13.93 8.66
C LYS A 38 6.31 -12.68 7.79
N LEU A 39 7.43 -12.32 7.19
CA LEU A 39 7.58 -11.12 6.38
C LEU A 39 7.49 -11.49 4.90
N ALA A 40 6.63 -10.79 4.17
CA ALA A 40 6.52 -10.94 2.73
C ALA A 40 7.22 -9.79 1.99
N ILE A 41 6.49 -8.74 1.60
CA ILE A 41 7.03 -7.62 0.82
C ILE A 41 6.69 -6.28 1.46
N GLY A 42 7.60 -5.32 1.37
CA GLY A 42 7.41 -3.99 1.94
C GLY A 42 7.99 -2.85 1.11
N PRO A 43 7.41 -2.53 -0.05
CA PRO A 43 7.92 -1.47 -0.90
C PRO A 43 7.51 -0.08 -0.40
N SER A 44 8.20 0.94 -0.90
CA SER A 44 7.65 2.30 -0.93
C SER A 44 6.63 2.43 -2.06
N ILE A 45 5.64 3.30 -1.86
CA ILE A 45 4.58 3.62 -2.82
C ILE A 45 4.45 5.14 -2.92
N ASP A 46 3.63 5.64 -3.84
CA ASP A 46 3.55 7.09 -4.14
C ASP A 46 3.20 7.97 -2.94
N ASN A 47 2.47 7.45 -1.95
CA ASN A 47 2.02 8.19 -0.77
C ASN A 47 2.44 7.53 0.56
N GLY A 48 3.59 6.86 0.58
CA GLY A 48 4.12 6.22 1.78
C GLY A 48 4.78 4.87 1.51
N PHE A 49 4.45 3.89 2.33
CA PHE A 49 4.93 2.52 2.23
C PHE A 49 3.86 1.56 2.74
N TYR A 50 4.06 0.28 2.47
CA TYR A 50 3.35 -0.77 3.19
C TYR A 50 4.31 -1.90 3.52
N TYR A 51 3.85 -2.82 4.36
CA TYR A 51 4.50 -4.11 4.54
C TYR A 51 3.44 -5.20 4.71
N ASP A 52 3.63 -6.32 4.02
CA ASP A 52 2.78 -7.50 4.07
C ASP A 52 3.30 -8.51 5.07
N PHE A 53 2.41 -8.93 5.98
CA PHE A 53 2.70 -9.84 7.08
C PHE A 53 1.82 -11.08 6.98
N ASP A 54 2.39 -12.26 7.16
CA ASP A 54 1.61 -13.48 7.32
C ASP A 54 1.27 -13.66 8.80
N THR A 55 0.00 -13.45 9.10
CA THR A 55 -0.59 -13.63 10.42
C THR A 55 -2.06 -13.99 10.25
N ALA A 56 -2.60 -14.75 11.21
CA ALA A 56 -3.96 -15.25 11.15
C ALA A 56 -5.01 -14.14 11.27
N GLU A 57 -4.73 -13.10 12.06
CA GLU A 57 -5.69 -12.04 12.37
C GLU A 57 -5.20 -10.66 11.95
N PRO A 58 -6.11 -9.76 11.52
CA PRO A 58 -5.76 -8.38 11.22
C PRO A 58 -5.32 -7.63 12.48
N PHE A 59 -4.40 -6.68 12.33
CA PHE A 59 -3.95 -5.83 13.43
C PHE A 59 -5.00 -4.78 13.79
N SER A 60 -5.35 -4.72 15.08
CA SER A 60 -6.21 -3.69 15.65
C SER A 60 -5.53 -2.32 15.70
N GLU A 61 -6.30 -1.24 15.84
CA GLU A 61 -5.75 0.12 16.00
C GLU A 61 -4.79 0.25 17.19
N THR A 62 -5.05 -0.48 18.29
CA THR A 62 -4.16 -0.54 19.45
C THR A 62 -2.82 -1.16 19.11
N GLN A 63 -2.81 -2.29 18.39
CA GLN A 63 -1.57 -2.95 17.94
C GLN A 63 -0.81 -2.10 16.94
N LEU A 64 -1.49 -1.37 16.04
CA LEU A 64 -0.84 -0.40 15.17
C LEU A 64 -0.17 0.73 15.99
N ALA A 65 -0.79 1.20 17.07
CA ALA A 65 -0.18 2.21 17.95
C ALA A 65 1.03 1.66 18.72
N GLU A 66 1.02 0.38 19.10
CA GLU A 66 2.16 -0.31 19.71
C GLU A 66 3.32 -0.46 18.72
N LEU A 67 3.03 -0.86 17.47
CA LEU A 67 4.01 -0.88 16.39
C LEU A 67 4.61 0.51 16.14
N GLU A 68 3.79 1.57 16.05
CA GLU A 68 4.28 2.94 15.93
C GLU A 68 5.20 3.33 17.11
N ALA A 69 4.87 2.90 18.33
CA ALA A 69 5.70 3.15 19.50
C ALA A 69 7.06 2.44 19.40
N GLU A 70 7.09 1.19 18.92
CA GLU A 70 8.33 0.45 18.73
C GLU A 70 9.16 1.00 17.57
N MET A 71 8.54 1.37 16.44
CA MET A 71 9.20 2.08 15.34
C MET A 71 9.89 3.37 15.82
N ARG A 72 9.23 4.12 16.73
CA ARG A 72 9.82 5.31 17.35
C ARG A 72 11.06 5.00 18.21
N LYS A 73 11.09 3.86 18.91
CA LYS A 73 12.26 3.43 19.67
C LYS A 73 13.42 3.09 18.74
N ILE A 74 13.16 2.31 17.69
CA ILE A 74 14.14 1.93 16.66
C ILE A 74 14.76 3.17 15.99
N CYS A 75 13.97 4.20 15.69
CA CYS A 75 14.50 5.45 15.14
C CYS A 75 15.40 6.20 16.15
N LYS A 76 15.10 6.13 17.45
CA LYS A 76 15.92 6.75 18.52
C LYS A 76 17.24 6.02 18.74
N GLU A 77 17.30 4.72 18.45
CA GLU A 77 18.54 3.93 18.50
C GLU A 77 19.56 4.34 17.44
N LYS A 78 19.11 5.01 16.35
CA LYS A 78 19.97 5.48 15.25
C LYS A 78 20.83 4.37 14.63
N LEU A 79 20.25 3.19 14.49
CA LEU A 79 20.92 2.01 13.93
C LEU A 79 21.44 2.31 12.52
N LYS A 80 22.67 1.88 12.24
CA LYS A 80 23.26 1.94 10.91
C LYS A 80 22.65 0.85 10.02
N LEU A 81 22.38 1.18 8.76
CA LEU A 81 21.98 0.20 7.76
C LEU A 81 23.21 -0.30 7.00
N GLU A 82 23.39 -1.61 6.99
CA GLU A 82 24.53 -2.27 6.35
C GLU A 82 24.05 -3.22 5.26
N ARG A 83 24.41 -2.90 4.01
CA ARG A 83 24.15 -3.77 2.86
C ARG A 83 25.21 -4.85 2.78
N PHE A 84 24.79 -6.09 2.59
CA PHE A 84 25.68 -7.21 2.27
C PHE A 84 25.01 -8.14 1.26
N GLU A 85 25.79 -9.01 0.67
CA GLU A 85 25.35 -9.96 -0.37
C GLU A 85 25.67 -11.37 0.09
N LEU A 86 24.84 -12.34 -0.31
CA LEU A 86 25.10 -13.75 -0.09
C LEU A 86 24.92 -14.51 -1.41
N PRO A 87 25.69 -15.59 -1.64
CA PRO A 87 25.38 -16.55 -2.70
C PRO A 87 23.96 -17.09 -2.54
N ARG A 88 23.32 -17.46 -3.66
CA ARG A 88 21.91 -17.92 -3.68
C ARG A 88 21.60 -19.03 -2.69
N GLU A 89 22.43 -20.06 -2.65
CA GLU A 89 22.23 -21.21 -1.73
C GLU A 89 22.33 -20.77 -0.26
N GLU A 90 23.28 -19.89 0.06
CA GLU A 90 23.44 -19.35 1.40
C GLU A 90 22.30 -18.40 1.79
N ALA A 91 21.82 -17.59 0.84
CA ALA A 91 20.69 -16.70 1.01
C ALA A 91 19.39 -17.45 1.30
N ILE A 92 19.14 -18.55 0.57
CA ILE A 92 18.00 -19.44 0.82
C ILE A 92 18.10 -20.05 2.21
N ARG A 93 19.24 -20.69 2.54
CA ARG A 93 19.45 -21.30 3.86
C ARG A 93 19.28 -20.29 4.99
N PHE A 94 19.81 -19.07 4.83
CA PHE A 94 19.68 -17.99 5.80
C PHE A 94 18.23 -17.59 6.07
N MET A 95 17.39 -17.54 5.03
CA MET A 95 15.97 -17.23 5.18
C MET A 95 15.14 -18.42 5.69
N GLU A 96 15.51 -19.66 5.37
CA GLU A 96 14.94 -20.87 5.95
C GLU A 96 15.23 -20.97 7.45
N GLU A 97 16.45 -20.70 7.89
CA GLU A 97 16.86 -20.69 9.31
C GLU A 97 16.11 -19.61 10.11
N LYS A 98 15.81 -18.47 9.49
CA LYS A 98 14.95 -17.42 10.06
C LYS A 98 13.45 -17.75 9.96
N GLY A 99 13.10 -18.81 9.24
CA GLY A 99 11.73 -19.24 9.01
C GLY A 99 10.92 -18.23 8.22
N GLU A 100 11.49 -17.60 7.19
CA GLU A 100 10.86 -16.58 6.34
C GLU A 100 10.55 -17.14 4.93
N PRO A 101 9.49 -17.96 4.77
CA PRO A 101 9.24 -18.73 3.55
C PRO A 101 8.98 -17.85 2.31
N TYR A 102 8.35 -16.69 2.49
CA TYR A 102 8.12 -15.74 1.39
C TYR A 102 9.42 -15.19 0.82
N LYS A 103 10.43 -14.98 1.66
CA LYS A 103 11.75 -14.51 1.22
C LYS A 103 12.49 -15.61 0.46
N VAL A 104 12.34 -16.87 0.88
CA VAL A 104 12.87 -18.03 0.15
C VAL A 104 12.26 -18.11 -1.26
N GLU A 105 10.94 -18.02 -1.37
CA GLU A 105 10.24 -18.02 -2.66
C GLU A 105 10.70 -16.85 -3.54
N LEU A 106 10.83 -15.64 -2.96
CA LEU A 106 11.34 -14.47 -3.69
C LEU A 106 12.75 -14.71 -4.23
N ILE A 107 13.65 -15.30 -3.44
CA ILE A 107 15.02 -15.60 -3.90
C ILE A 107 14.98 -16.59 -5.06
N GLN A 108 14.19 -17.67 -4.93
CA GLN A 108 14.08 -18.72 -5.96
C GLN A 108 13.58 -18.17 -7.29
N ASP A 109 12.70 -17.18 -7.27
CA ASP A 109 12.14 -16.54 -8.47
C ASP A 109 13.08 -15.54 -9.15
N LEU A 110 14.15 -15.10 -8.47
CA LEU A 110 15.11 -14.17 -9.08
C LEU A 110 15.90 -14.86 -10.20
N PRO A 111 16.19 -14.16 -11.33
CA PRO A 111 17.07 -14.66 -12.40
C PRO A 111 18.37 -15.26 -11.86
N GLU A 112 18.91 -16.32 -12.47
CA GLU A 112 20.06 -17.06 -11.94
C GLU A 112 21.27 -16.17 -11.60
N ASP A 113 21.51 -15.14 -12.42
CA ASP A 113 22.59 -14.15 -12.32
C ASP A 113 22.29 -12.95 -11.42
N ALA A 114 21.10 -12.90 -10.80
CA ALA A 114 20.70 -11.81 -9.93
C ALA A 114 21.58 -11.75 -8.65
N VAL A 115 22.04 -10.54 -8.34
CA VAL A 115 22.76 -10.25 -7.09
C VAL A 115 21.75 -10.22 -5.93
N ILE A 116 21.89 -11.14 -4.99
CA ILE A 116 21.02 -11.25 -3.83
C ILE A 116 21.62 -10.45 -2.68
N SER A 117 20.99 -9.31 -2.37
CA SER A 117 21.42 -8.43 -1.29
C SER A 117 20.44 -8.37 -0.13
N PHE A 118 21.00 -8.08 1.04
CA PHE A 118 20.31 -7.92 2.30
C PHE A 118 20.71 -6.60 2.94
N TYR A 119 19.80 -6.07 3.77
CA TYR A 119 20.10 -4.94 4.63
C TYR A 119 19.97 -5.37 6.09
N ARG A 120 21.02 -5.13 6.88
CA ARG A 120 21.03 -5.31 8.33
C ARG A 120 20.87 -3.98 9.04
N GLN A 121 19.95 -3.91 10.00
CA GLN A 121 19.79 -2.77 10.92
C GLN A 121 19.66 -3.28 12.36
N GLY A 122 20.78 -3.21 13.11
CA GLY A 122 20.86 -3.79 14.45
C GLY A 122 20.61 -5.31 14.42
N ASP A 123 19.58 -5.74 15.14
CA ASP A 123 19.13 -7.12 15.28
C ASP A 123 18.29 -7.63 14.08
N PHE A 124 17.88 -6.73 13.19
CA PHE A 124 17.02 -7.07 12.05
C PHE A 124 17.82 -7.19 10.75
N THR A 125 17.39 -8.11 9.88
CA THR A 125 17.97 -8.30 8.55
C THR A 125 16.86 -8.72 7.59
N ASP A 126 16.80 -8.08 6.43
CA ASP A 126 15.78 -8.34 5.41
C ASP A 126 16.39 -8.46 4.02
N LEU A 127 15.76 -9.28 3.17
CA LEU A 127 16.06 -9.42 1.75
C LEU A 127 15.57 -8.17 1.03
N CYS A 128 16.50 -7.41 0.45
CA CYS A 128 16.16 -6.16 -0.21
C CYS A 128 17.27 -5.68 -1.15
N ALA A 129 16.88 -5.18 -2.33
CA ALA A 129 17.79 -4.55 -3.28
C ALA A 129 18.18 -3.10 -2.86
N GLY A 130 17.30 -2.43 -2.11
CA GLY A 130 17.43 -1.02 -1.77
C GLY A 130 17.05 -0.06 -2.91
N PRO A 131 17.48 1.20 -2.86
CA PRO A 131 18.33 1.80 -1.82
C PRO A 131 17.59 2.02 -0.48
N HIS A 132 18.37 2.28 0.57
CA HIS A 132 17.91 2.72 1.89
C HIS A 132 18.71 3.94 2.37
N LEU A 133 18.21 4.60 3.42
CA LEU A 133 18.97 5.59 4.18
C LEU A 133 20.16 4.93 4.90
N ASP A 134 21.16 5.74 5.28
CA ASP A 134 22.35 5.29 5.99
C ASP A 134 22.09 4.90 7.46
N SER A 135 21.03 5.44 8.08
CA SER A 135 20.66 5.18 9.47
C SER A 135 19.16 5.33 9.72
N THR A 136 18.61 4.51 10.64
CA THR A 136 17.24 4.71 11.16
C THR A 136 17.09 6.05 11.87
N GLY A 137 18.19 6.66 12.30
CA GLY A 137 18.22 7.98 12.93
C GLY A 137 17.89 9.15 12.01
N ARG A 138 17.91 8.93 10.68
CA ARG A 138 17.43 9.89 9.68
C ARG A 138 15.90 10.02 9.69
N ILE A 139 15.21 8.98 10.16
CA ILE A 139 13.75 8.96 10.23
C ILE A 139 13.31 9.68 11.48
N LYS A 140 12.44 10.68 11.31
CA LYS A 140 11.83 11.36 12.43
C LYS A 140 10.70 10.49 12.99
N GLY A 141 10.95 9.77 14.07
CA GLY A 141 10.00 8.81 14.63
C GLY A 141 8.59 9.37 14.93
N ASN A 142 8.47 10.63 15.37
CA ASN A 142 7.17 11.28 15.59
C ASN A 142 6.53 11.87 14.31
N GLY A 143 7.18 11.67 13.16
CA GLY A 143 6.66 11.94 11.82
C GLY A 143 6.25 10.66 11.08
N ILE A 144 6.00 9.56 11.77
CA ILE A 144 5.48 8.29 11.21
C ILE A 144 4.02 8.10 11.65
N LYS A 145 3.18 7.62 10.73
CA LYS A 145 1.82 7.15 11.02
C LYS A 145 1.51 5.87 10.25
N LEU A 146 1.05 4.84 10.94
CA LEU A 146 0.41 3.67 10.33
C LEU A 146 -1.07 4.00 10.11
N THR A 147 -1.55 3.82 8.89
CA THR A 147 -2.84 4.37 8.44
C THR A 147 -3.94 3.35 8.31
N ALA A 148 -3.62 2.11 7.97
CA ALA A 148 -4.60 1.04 7.76
C ALA A 148 -3.93 -0.34 7.82
N CYS A 149 -4.71 -1.35 8.21
CA CYS A 149 -4.37 -2.76 8.05
C CYS A 149 -5.46 -3.43 7.19
N ASN A 150 -5.08 -3.91 6.00
CA ASN A 150 -6.01 -4.49 5.04
C ASN A 150 -5.56 -5.90 4.66
N ALA A 151 -6.49 -6.78 4.31
CA ALA A 151 -6.13 -8.06 3.70
C ALA A 151 -5.52 -7.84 2.30
N ALA A 152 -4.48 -8.60 1.99
CA ALA A 152 -3.86 -8.68 0.66
C ALA A 152 -3.61 -10.15 0.33
N TYR A 153 -3.58 -10.50 -0.94
CA TYR A 153 -3.20 -11.85 -1.36
C TYR A 153 -1.73 -11.88 -1.77
N TRP A 154 -1.03 -12.95 -1.41
CA TRP A 154 0.34 -13.14 -1.89
C TRP A 154 0.37 -13.14 -3.42
N ARG A 155 1.20 -12.26 -4.01
CA ARG A 155 1.26 -11.97 -5.45
C ARG A 155 -0.05 -11.49 -6.10
N GLY A 156 -1.02 -11.06 -5.30
CA GLY A 156 -2.34 -10.67 -5.80
C GLY A 156 -3.19 -11.84 -6.31
N ASP A 157 -2.79 -13.09 -6.03
CA ASP A 157 -3.54 -14.28 -6.44
C ASP A 157 -4.47 -14.74 -5.30
N SER A 158 -5.77 -14.63 -5.51
CA SER A 158 -6.81 -14.99 -4.52
C SER A 158 -6.81 -16.47 -4.11
N ASN A 159 -6.07 -17.33 -4.82
CA ASN A 159 -5.90 -18.74 -4.45
C ASN A 159 -4.72 -18.98 -3.49
N ARG A 160 -3.92 -17.94 -3.21
CA ARG A 160 -2.75 -18.02 -2.33
C ARG A 160 -3.06 -17.47 -0.94
N GLN A 161 -2.06 -17.57 -0.04
CA GLN A 161 -2.18 -17.11 1.34
C GLN A 161 -2.66 -15.66 1.41
N THR A 162 -3.64 -15.41 2.28
CA THR A 162 -4.07 -14.06 2.66
C THR A 162 -3.09 -13.49 3.69
N LEU A 163 -2.50 -12.35 3.38
CA LEU A 163 -1.58 -11.58 4.20
C LEU A 163 -2.29 -10.35 4.78
N GLN A 164 -1.74 -9.81 5.86
CA GLN A 164 -2.14 -8.54 6.44
C GLN A 164 -1.17 -7.44 5.97
N ARG A 165 -1.68 -6.52 5.16
CA ARG A 165 -0.95 -5.36 4.65
C ARG A 165 -1.14 -4.18 5.59
N ILE A 166 -0.06 -3.77 6.24
CA ILE A 166 -0.04 -2.54 7.03
C ILE A 166 0.49 -1.40 6.17
N TYR A 167 -0.33 -0.36 5.97
CA TYR A 167 0.06 0.87 5.30
C TYR A 167 0.60 1.87 6.31
N GLY A 168 1.61 2.62 5.89
CA GLY A 168 2.17 3.73 6.65
C GLY A 168 2.63 4.87 5.77
N VAL A 169 2.74 6.04 6.38
CA VAL A 169 3.33 7.23 5.77
C VAL A 169 4.29 7.85 6.78
N ALA A 170 5.36 8.45 6.28
CA ALA A 170 6.32 9.14 7.13
C ALA A 170 6.87 10.40 6.48
N PHE A 171 7.18 11.40 7.29
CA PHE A 171 7.77 12.67 6.85
C PHE A 171 8.99 13.03 7.71
N PRO A 172 9.96 13.80 7.20
CA PRO A 172 11.12 14.25 7.97
C PRO A 172 10.75 15.19 9.13
N LYS A 173 9.58 15.85 9.05
CA LYS A 173 9.05 16.74 10.08
C LYS A 173 7.67 16.30 10.52
N LYS A 174 7.37 16.51 11.81
CA LYS A 174 6.05 16.21 12.37
C LYS A 174 4.95 17.07 11.75
N ASP A 175 5.23 18.35 11.52
CA ASP A 175 4.24 19.29 10.99
C ASP A 175 3.77 18.88 9.58
N GLU A 176 4.68 18.37 8.73
CA GLU A 176 4.35 17.85 7.41
C GLU A 176 3.45 16.60 7.48
N LEU A 177 3.66 15.73 8.46
CA LEU A 177 2.77 14.60 8.73
C LEU A 177 1.39 15.12 9.15
N ASP A 178 1.32 16.07 10.07
CA ASP A 178 0.05 16.60 10.58
C ASP A 178 -0.75 17.28 9.47
N GLU A 179 -0.08 18.06 8.59
CA GLU A 179 -0.68 18.64 7.38
C GLU A 179 -1.18 17.58 6.38
N TYR A 180 -0.42 16.51 6.17
CA TYR A 180 -0.84 15.40 5.32
C TYR A 180 -2.11 14.73 5.89
N LEU A 181 -2.12 14.40 7.18
CA LEU A 181 -3.26 13.77 7.83
C LEU A 181 -4.50 14.67 7.82
N ALA A 182 -4.33 15.99 8.02
CA ALA A 182 -5.43 16.95 7.91
C ALA A 182 -6.05 16.97 6.50
N ARG A 183 -5.22 16.91 5.45
CA ARG A 183 -5.72 16.81 4.06
C ARG A 183 -6.46 15.51 3.79
N ILE A 184 -5.99 14.39 4.33
CA ILE A 184 -6.66 13.09 4.20
C ILE A 184 -8.02 13.11 4.92
N GLU A 185 -8.10 13.66 6.13
CA GLU A 185 -9.36 13.78 6.86
C GLU A 185 -10.36 14.70 6.14
N GLU A 186 -9.88 15.80 5.55
CA GLU A 186 -10.73 16.66 4.72
C GLU A 186 -11.22 15.94 3.45
N ALA A 187 -10.38 15.13 2.81
CA ALA A 187 -10.78 14.32 1.66
C ALA A 187 -11.83 13.27 2.05
N LYS A 188 -11.71 12.61 3.21
CA LYS A 188 -12.70 11.64 3.72
C LYS A 188 -14.08 12.25 3.93
N LYS A 189 -14.17 13.54 4.31
CA LYS A 189 -15.47 14.24 4.40
C LYS A 189 -16.17 14.36 3.04
N ARG A 190 -15.42 14.32 1.94
CA ARG A 190 -15.91 14.46 0.57
C ARG A 190 -16.07 13.13 -0.16
N ASP A 191 -15.95 12.01 0.55
CA ASP A 191 -16.15 10.68 0.00
C ASP A 191 -17.60 10.51 -0.47
N HIS A 192 -17.79 10.22 -1.75
CA HIS A 192 -19.11 10.04 -2.36
C HIS A 192 -19.94 8.92 -1.70
N ARG A 193 -19.31 7.93 -1.05
CA ARG A 193 -19.98 6.87 -0.30
C ARG A 193 -20.60 7.40 0.98
N LYS A 194 -19.88 8.29 1.68
CA LYS A 194 -20.36 8.98 2.88
C LYS A 194 -21.48 9.95 2.51
N LEU A 195 -21.21 10.85 1.57
CA LEU A 195 -22.18 11.86 1.12
C LEU A 195 -23.40 11.22 0.46
N GLY A 196 -23.20 10.17 -0.34
CA GLY A 196 -24.28 9.44 -1.01
C GLY A 196 -25.28 8.86 -0.01
N LYS A 197 -24.78 8.34 1.12
CA LYS A 197 -25.61 7.86 2.23
C LYS A 197 -26.28 9.02 2.98
N GLU A 198 -25.52 10.03 3.39
CA GLU A 198 -26.02 11.18 4.17
C GLU A 198 -27.09 11.99 3.42
N LEU A 199 -26.91 12.17 2.11
CA LEU A 199 -27.82 12.92 1.26
C LEU A 199 -28.97 12.08 0.71
N GLY A 200 -28.95 10.75 0.90
CA GLY A 200 -29.95 9.82 0.37
C GLY A 200 -29.94 9.78 -1.16
N LEU A 201 -28.75 9.69 -1.77
CA LEU A 201 -28.57 9.61 -3.23
C LEU A 201 -28.59 8.17 -3.73
N PHE A 202 -27.87 7.28 -3.06
CA PHE A 202 -27.82 5.87 -3.42
C PHE A 202 -27.55 5.00 -2.20
N MET A 203 -27.79 3.71 -2.34
CA MET A 203 -27.42 2.70 -1.34
C MET A 203 -26.86 1.44 -2.02
N LEU A 204 -26.02 0.72 -1.28
CA LEU A 204 -25.50 -0.59 -1.67
C LEU A 204 -26.10 -1.65 -0.76
N ARG A 205 -26.34 -2.83 -1.32
CA ARG A 205 -27.04 -3.94 -0.68
C ARG A 205 -26.45 -5.25 -1.17
N ASP A 206 -26.45 -6.26 -0.32
CA ASP A 206 -25.85 -7.56 -0.63
C ASP A 206 -26.62 -8.31 -1.73
N GLU A 207 -27.89 -7.96 -1.94
CA GLU A 207 -28.71 -8.42 -3.05
C GLU A 207 -28.18 -7.95 -4.43
N GLY A 208 -27.32 -6.94 -4.47
CA GLY A 208 -26.66 -6.44 -5.68
C GLY A 208 -25.24 -5.91 -5.40
N PRO A 209 -24.25 -6.78 -5.13
CA PRO A 209 -22.89 -6.35 -4.83
C PRO A 209 -22.28 -5.61 -6.02
N GLY A 210 -21.84 -4.37 -5.79
CA GLY A 210 -21.33 -3.50 -6.85
C GLY A 210 -22.40 -2.80 -7.71
N PHE A 211 -23.69 -3.07 -7.47
CA PHE A 211 -24.81 -2.45 -8.17
C PHE A 211 -25.52 -1.44 -7.25
N PRO A 212 -25.32 -0.12 -7.43
CA PRO A 212 -25.96 0.88 -6.59
C PRO A 212 -27.46 1.00 -6.88
N PHE A 213 -28.25 1.00 -5.81
CA PHE A 213 -29.66 1.37 -5.84
C PHE A 213 -29.77 2.89 -5.74
N PHE A 214 -30.11 3.55 -6.85
CA PHE A 214 -30.32 4.99 -6.87
C PHE A 214 -31.65 5.34 -6.19
N LEU A 215 -31.57 6.15 -5.13
CA LEU A 215 -32.72 6.66 -4.39
C LEU A 215 -33.36 7.83 -5.14
N PRO A 216 -34.57 8.31 -4.78
CA PRO A 216 -35.28 9.34 -5.53
C PRO A 216 -34.44 10.59 -5.85
N LYS A 217 -33.67 11.11 -4.88
CA LYS A 217 -32.77 12.26 -5.10
C LYS A 217 -31.62 11.92 -6.05
N GLY A 218 -31.03 10.73 -5.93
CA GLY A 218 -29.98 10.27 -6.84
C GLY A 218 -30.50 10.05 -8.26
N MET A 219 -31.74 9.61 -8.42
CA MET A 219 -32.38 9.49 -9.74
C MET A 219 -32.60 10.85 -10.40
N VAL A 220 -33.01 11.88 -9.65
CA VAL A 220 -33.10 13.26 -10.16
C VAL A 220 -31.74 13.73 -10.67
N LEU A 221 -30.68 13.54 -9.87
CA LEU A 221 -29.32 13.90 -10.26
C LEU A 221 -28.85 13.16 -11.53
N ARG A 222 -29.03 11.83 -11.55
CA ARG A 222 -28.65 10.97 -12.67
C ARG A 222 -29.38 11.35 -13.96
N ASN A 223 -30.70 11.55 -13.89
CA ASN A 223 -31.49 11.91 -15.07
C ASN A 223 -31.08 13.28 -15.62
N THR A 224 -30.80 14.26 -14.75
CA THR A 224 -30.31 15.58 -15.16
C THR A 224 -28.99 15.48 -15.94
N LEU A 225 -28.06 14.62 -15.49
CA LEU A 225 -26.80 14.36 -16.20
C LEU A 225 -27.02 13.66 -17.55
N ILE A 226 -27.91 12.67 -17.60
CA ILE A 226 -28.27 11.96 -18.84
C ILE A 226 -28.89 12.91 -19.86
N ASP A 227 -29.79 13.79 -19.43
CA ASP A 227 -30.45 14.74 -20.31
C ASP A 227 -29.46 15.74 -20.91
N TYR A 228 -28.53 16.24 -20.09
CA TYR A 228 -27.42 17.05 -20.59
C TYR A 228 -26.53 16.28 -21.58
N TRP A 229 -26.17 15.03 -21.25
CA TRP A 229 -25.37 14.17 -22.11
C TRP A 229 -26.04 13.93 -23.48
N ARG A 230 -27.37 13.70 -23.51
CA ARG A 230 -28.17 13.59 -24.73
C ARG A 230 -28.14 14.86 -25.57
N GLN A 231 -28.25 16.05 -24.94
CA GLN A 231 -28.15 17.33 -25.65
C GLN A 231 -26.79 17.48 -26.34
N VAL A 232 -25.70 17.08 -25.67
CA VAL A 232 -24.35 17.09 -26.24
C VAL A 232 -24.25 16.12 -27.41
N HIS A 233 -24.75 14.89 -27.27
CA HIS A 233 -24.72 13.88 -28.33
C HIS A 233 -25.47 14.35 -29.58
N LYS A 234 -26.66 14.92 -29.40
CA LYS A 234 -27.45 15.49 -30.50
C LYS A 234 -26.72 16.65 -31.19
N ARG A 235 -26.04 17.51 -30.43
CA ARG A 235 -25.25 18.62 -30.99
C ARG A 235 -24.14 18.13 -31.92
N TYR A 236 -23.49 17.02 -31.58
CA TYR A 236 -22.39 16.46 -32.36
C TYR A 236 -22.81 15.36 -33.35
N GLY A 237 -24.11 15.22 -33.61
CA GLY A 237 -24.63 14.31 -34.64
C GLY A 237 -24.60 12.83 -34.27
N TYR A 238 -24.43 12.48 -32.99
CA TYR A 238 -24.58 11.10 -32.54
C TYR A 238 -26.06 10.68 -32.63
N VAL A 239 -26.28 9.43 -33.03
CA VAL A 239 -27.62 8.82 -33.10
C VAL A 239 -27.78 7.87 -31.92
N GLU A 240 -28.70 8.18 -31.00
CA GLU A 240 -28.98 7.35 -29.83
C GLU A 240 -29.68 6.05 -30.26
N CYS A 241 -29.14 4.90 -29.87
CA CYS A 241 -29.69 3.57 -30.12
C CYS A 241 -29.85 2.77 -28.81
N SER A 242 -30.68 1.72 -28.81
CA SER A 242 -30.90 0.85 -27.66
C SER A 242 -30.65 -0.61 -28.04
N THR A 243 -29.86 -1.33 -27.23
CA THR A 243 -29.47 -2.72 -27.46
C THR A 243 -29.83 -3.59 -26.25
N PRO A 244 -30.03 -4.91 -26.43
CA PRO A 244 -30.14 -5.85 -25.31
C PRO A 244 -28.93 -5.80 -24.36
N MET A 245 -29.14 -6.04 -23.07
CA MET A 245 -28.05 -6.13 -22.08
C MET A 245 -27.40 -7.53 -22.02
N MET A 246 -28.14 -8.56 -22.42
CA MET A 246 -27.65 -9.94 -22.50
C MET A 246 -27.56 -10.37 -23.96
N MET A 247 -26.39 -10.88 -24.34
CA MET A 247 -26.07 -11.27 -25.71
C MET A 247 -25.53 -12.70 -25.75
N ASN A 248 -25.62 -13.36 -26.90
CA ASN A 248 -25.06 -14.69 -27.09
C ASN A 248 -23.53 -14.68 -26.88
N ARG A 249 -23.01 -15.71 -26.20
CA ARG A 249 -21.57 -15.94 -25.97
C ARG A 249 -20.70 -15.72 -27.22
N GLN A 250 -21.17 -16.16 -28.39
CA GLN A 250 -20.45 -16.03 -29.66
C GLN A 250 -20.06 -14.58 -30.00
N LEU A 251 -20.86 -13.59 -29.58
CA LEU A 251 -20.53 -12.19 -29.82
C LEU A 251 -19.27 -11.78 -29.07
N TRP A 252 -19.15 -12.19 -27.80
CA TRP A 252 -18.00 -11.92 -26.95
C TRP A 252 -16.74 -12.67 -27.42
N GLU A 253 -16.89 -13.91 -27.90
CA GLU A 253 -15.76 -14.65 -28.49
C GLU A 253 -15.22 -13.97 -29.75
N ARG A 254 -16.10 -13.37 -30.56
CA ARG A 254 -15.70 -12.66 -31.77
C ARG A 254 -15.13 -11.27 -31.49
N SER A 255 -15.57 -10.58 -30.44
CA SER A 255 -15.03 -9.27 -30.07
C SER A 255 -13.62 -9.33 -29.50
N GLY A 256 -13.21 -10.50 -29.00
CA GLY A 256 -12.11 -10.62 -28.06
C GLY A 256 -12.50 -10.14 -26.67
#